data_AF-G4NEM9-F1
#
_entry.id   AF-G4NEM9-F1
#
_cell.length_a   1.000
_cell.length_b   1.000
_cell.length_c   1.000
_cell.angle_alpha   90.00
_cell.angle_beta   90.00
_cell.angle_gamma   90.00
#
_symmetry.space_group_name_H-M   'P 1'
#
loop_
_entity.id
_entity.type
_entity.pdbx_description
1 polymer ?
#
loop_
_entity_poly.entity_id
_entity_poly.type
_entity_poly.pdbx_seq_one_letter_code
_entity_poly.pdbx_strand_id
1 'polypeptide(L)'
;MDKLLNHAFDNLASYDGAKVRRGLRQVEGLLAPICLAPPVTKDSDVFNTNSAANQAGSPDQPAPRRTLAELAEDPAFRAFFRLQDSFEWNIISRLIDTLNNLLSRGAEGENDMLIVSALELMQGLLLLHPPSKILFMRDPSMNLLLDLLEPCNCPAIQKAAVLVLVTALIDTPQNTRTFERLDGLLTVTSLFKSRATSRDLKVKLMEFLYFYLMPETASIPRAELRERPSVPALLQRSPSKLAKAFSGDGTPERRSRADSGSAAILSTEEKQALLARHLSNVGDLVRDLRSCTPFGVIC
;
A
#
# COMPACT_ATOMS: atom_id res chain seq x y z
N MET A 1 16.27 15.49 -4.41
CA MET A 1 15.65 14.19 -4.16
C MET A 1 15.91 13.26 -5.34
N ASP A 2 15.64 13.71 -6.56
CA ASP A 2 15.78 12.98 -7.82
C ASP A 2 17.17 12.36 -8.03
N LYS A 3 18.26 13.13 -7.83
CA LYS A 3 19.63 12.60 -7.94
C LYS A 3 19.91 11.43 -6.98
N LEU A 4 19.35 11.46 -5.77
CA LEU A 4 19.51 10.38 -4.79
C LEU A 4 18.71 9.15 -5.21
N LEU A 5 17.50 9.34 -5.76
CA LEU A 5 16.70 8.25 -6.31
C LEU A 5 17.37 7.60 -7.52
N ASN A 6 17.98 8.38 -8.42
CA ASN A 6 18.75 7.83 -9.55
C ASN A 6 19.82 6.85 -9.07
N HIS A 7 20.67 7.28 -8.13
CA HIS A 7 21.71 6.41 -7.58
C HIS A 7 21.15 5.20 -6.85
N ALA A 8 20.02 5.35 -6.16
CA ALA A 8 19.33 4.22 -5.53
C ALA A 8 18.81 3.24 -6.57
N PHE A 9 18.22 3.73 -7.66
CA PHE A 9 17.66 2.90 -8.74
C PHE A 9 18.73 2.15 -9.51
N ASP A 10 19.86 2.78 -9.80
CA ASP A 10 21.02 2.11 -10.42
C ASP A 10 21.49 0.91 -9.57
N ASN A 11 21.50 1.10 -8.24
CA ASN A 11 21.88 0.06 -7.29
C ASN A 11 20.81 -1.04 -7.18
N LEU A 12 19.52 -0.67 -7.15
CA LEU A 12 18.37 -1.60 -7.09
C LEU A 12 18.20 -2.44 -8.35
N ALA A 13 18.59 -1.91 -9.51
CA ALA A 13 18.59 -2.63 -10.78
C ALA A 13 19.76 -3.62 -10.93
N SER A 14 20.70 -3.64 -9.98
CA SER A 14 21.92 -4.44 -10.08
C SER A 14 21.70 -5.94 -9.83
N TYR A 15 22.57 -6.76 -10.43
CA TYR A 15 22.69 -8.18 -10.11
C TYR A 15 23.55 -8.49 -8.89
N ASP A 16 24.27 -7.50 -8.38
CA ASP A 16 25.08 -7.63 -7.17
C ASP A 16 24.23 -7.38 -5.91
N GLY A 17 24.10 -8.38 -5.04
CA GLY A 17 23.33 -8.29 -3.80
C GLY A 17 23.80 -7.17 -2.86
N ALA A 18 25.10 -6.86 -2.85
CA ALA A 18 25.64 -5.75 -2.06
C ALA A 18 25.20 -4.38 -2.60
N LYS A 19 25.07 -4.25 -3.93
CA LYS A 19 24.51 -3.05 -4.56
C LYS A 19 23.01 -2.94 -4.29
N VAL A 20 22.25 -4.03 -4.42
CA VAL A 20 20.82 -4.03 -4.08
C VAL A 20 20.60 -3.60 -2.62
N ARG A 21 21.37 -4.16 -1.67
CA ARG A 21 21.35 -3.75 -0.25
C ARG A 21 21.60 -2.25 -0.09
N ARG A 22 22.59 -1.72 -0.81
CA ARG A 22 22.92 -0.29 -0.79
C ARG A 22 21.78 0.55 -1.34
N GLY A 23 21.16 0.14 -2.45
CA GLY A 23 19.99 0.80 -3.03
C GLY A 23 18.82 0.87 -2.06
N LEU A 24 18.49 -0.25 -1.40
CA LEU A 24 17.44 -0.29 -0.37
C LEU A 24 17.72 0.68 0.78
N ARG A 25 18.95 0.68 1.31
CA ARG A 25 19.36 1.62 2.38
C ARG A 25 19.35 3.08 1.93
N GLN A 26 19.64 3.37 0.66
CA GLN A 26 19.57 4.74 0.13
C GLN A 26 18.13 5.23 0.08
N VAL A 27 17.18 4.38 -0.31
CA VAL A 27 15.75 4.72 -0.26
C VAL A 27 15.31 4.92 1.18
N GLU A 28 15.65 4.00 2.08
CA GLU A 28 15.31 4.13 3.50
C GLU A 28 15.88 5.41 4.11
N GLY A 29 17.15 5.73 3.83
CA GLY A 29 17.81 6.96 4.27
C GLY A 29 17.18 8.24 3.71
N LEU A 30 16.53 8.17 2.55
CA LEU A 30 15.75 9.27 1.98
C LEU A 30 14.39 9.44 2.68
N LEU A 31 13.76 8.34 3.11
CA LEU A 31 12.48 8.35 3.83
C LEU A 31 12.64 8.72 5.30
N ALA A 32 13.75 8.34 5.94
CA ALA A 32 14.00 8.59 7.36
C ALA A 32 13.78 10.06 7.80
N PRO A 33 14.38 11.08 7.14
CA PRO A 33 14.18 12.48 7.54
C PRO A 33 12.75 12.99 7.29
N ILE A 34 12.02 12.34 6.38
CA ILE A 34 10.63 12.66 6.08
C ILE A 34 9.73 12.12 7.20
N CYS A 35 9.90 10.86 7.57
CA CYS A 35 9.01 10.15 8.49
C CYS A 35 9.33 10.39 9.99
N LEU A 36 10.57 10.72 10.33
CA LEU A 36 10.99 10.92 11.72
C LEU A 36 10.92 12.40 12.11
N ALA A 37 10.52 12.68 13.35
CA ALA A 37 10.63 14.05 13.87
C ALA A 37 12.12 14.44 13.96
N PRO A 38 12.48 15.70 13.67
CA PRO A 38 13.83 16.16 13.96
C PRO A 38 14.11 15.95 15.45
N PRO A 39 15.33 15.53 15.83
CA PRO A 39 15.68 15.45 17.25
C PRO A 39 15.43 16.83 17.87
N VAL A 40 14.73 16.86 19.00
CA VAL A 40 14.54 18.10 19.77
C VAL A 40 15.93 18.59 20.19
N THR A 41 16.50 19.48 19.41
CA THR A 41 17.69 20.23 19.80
C THR A 41 17.24 21.16 20.91
N LYS A 42 17.61 20.83 22.15
CA LYS A 42 17.53 21.75 23.28
C LYS A 42 18.51 22.91 23.03
N ASP A 43 18.12 23.88 22.20
CA ASP A 43 18.85 25.13 22.09
C ASP A 43 18.36 26.11 23.17
N SER A 44 19.17 26.20 24.21
CA SER A 44 19.48 27.38 25.03
C SER A 44 18.37 28.40 25.31
N ASP A 45 17.65 28.20 26.42
CA ASP A 45 17.28 29.32 27.29
C ASP A 45 18.30 29.38 28.45
N VAL A 46 19.23 30.33 28.32
CA VAL A 46 20.04 30.81 29.43
C VAL A 46 19.10 31.60 30.33
N PHE A 47 18.71 31.05 31.49
CA PHE A 47 18.76 31.73 32.79
C PHE A 47 18.31 30.80 33.95
N ASN A 48 19.30 30.50 34.79
CA ASN A 48 19.26 30.37 36.23
C ASN A 48 18.81 29.07 36.96
N THR A 49 19.80 28.58 37.71
CA THR A 49 19.77 28.01 39.08
C THR A 49 19.32 26.55 39.32
N ASN A 50 20.34 25.71 39.46
CA ASN A 50 20.54 24.73 40.54
C ASN A 50 19.30 24.09 41.17
N SER A 51 19.03 22.84 40.80
CA SER A 51 18.66 21.79 41.76
C SER A 51 18.80 20.41 41.13
N ALA A 52 19.26 19.47 41.95
CA ALA A 52 19.61 18.11 41.64
C ALA A 52 18.49 17.29 40.98
N ALA A 53 18.86 16.39 40.06
CA ALA A 53 18.58 14.96 40.16
C ALA A 53 19.07 14.23 38.90
N ASN A 54 19.90 13.20 39.13
CA ASN A 54 20.25 12.17 38.17
C ASN A 54 19.02 11.63 37.43
N GLN A 55 18.92 11.92 36.14
CA GLN A 55 18.27 11.02 35.18
C GLN A 55 19.21 10.88 33.99
N ALA A 56 20.08 9.88 34.08
CA ALA A 56 20.76 9.34 32.92
C ALA A 56 19.69 8.75 32.00
N GLY A 57 19.43 9.42 30.89
CA GLY A 57 18.53 8.92 29.85
C GLY A 57 19.04 7.59 29.30
N SER A 58 18.19 6.58 29.35
CA SER A 58 18.38 5.30 28.67
C SER A 58 18.57 5.52 27.16
N PRO A 59 19.53 4.85 26.50
CA PRO A 59 19.85 5.05 25.08
C PRO A 59 18.82 4.45 24.10
N ASP A 60 17.60 4.13 24.56
CA ASP A 60 16.67 3.25 23.85
C ASP A 60 15.28 3.87 23.63
N GLN A 61 15.14 5.20 23.74
CA GLN A 61 13.88 5.86 23.36
C GLN A 61 13.86 6.14 21.84
N PRO A 62 12.98 5.46 21.07
CA PRO A 62 12.85 5.72 19.64
C PRO A 62 12.40 7.18 19.44
N ALA A 63 13.03 7.85 18.47
CA ALA A 63 12.71 9.23 18.12
C ALA A 63 11.19 9.41 17.90
N PRO A 64 10.60 10.55 18.30
CA PRO A 64 9.18 10.79 18.12
C PRO A 64 8.80 10.64 16.64
N ARG A 65 7.75 9.87 16.37
CA ARG A 65 7.24 9.64 15.00
C ARG A 65 6.26 10.75 14.65
N ARG A 66 6.35 11.28 13.43
CA ARG A 66 5.38 12.28 12.95
C ARG A 66 4.04 11.62 12.65
N THR A 67 2.94 12.32 12.93
CA THR A 67 1.62 11.86 12.50
C THR A 67 1.45 12.03 10.99
N LEU A 68 0.57 11.24 10.35
CA LEU A 68 0.29 11.40 8.91
C LEU A 68 -0.22 12.81 8.57
N ALA A 69 -0.96 13.45 9.49
CA ALA A 69 -1.44 14.82 9.32
C ALA A 69 -0.29 15.83 9.32
N GLU A 70 0.71 15.66 10.18
CA GLU A 70 1.92 16.49 10.19
C GLU A 70 2.76 16.32 8.92
N LEU A 71 2.85 15.09 8.41
CA LEU A 71 3.58 14.79 7.17
C LEU A 71 2.95 15.50 5.97
N ALA A 72 1.62 15.59 5.91
CA ALA A 72 0.91 16.22 4.80
C ALA A 72 1.28 17.71 4.62
N GLU A 73 1.74 18.39 5.68
CA GLU A 73 2.18 19.78 5.63
C GLU A 73 3.69 19.94 5.35
N ASP A 74 4.48 18.87 5.46
CA ASP A 74 5.93 18.91 5.21
C ASP A 74 6.24 19.14 3.72
N PRO A 75 6.97 20.22 3.35
CA PRO A 75 7.39 20.46 1.97
C PRO A 75 8.20 19.32 1.35
N ALA A 76 9.05 18.64 2.15
CA ALA A 76 9.85 17.51 1.70
C ALA A 76 8.97 16.29 1.40
N PHE A 77 7.95 16.02 2.23
CA PHE A 77 6.96 14.98 1.97
C PHE A 77 6.15 15.29 0.72
N ARG A 78 5.67 16.53 0.53
CA ARG A 78 4.94 16.93 -0.69
C ARG A 78 5.78 16.80 -1.95
N ALA A 79 7.07 17.14 -1.88
CA ALA A 79 8.00 16.95 -2.99
C ALA A 79 8.20 15.47 -3.30
N PHE A 80 8.42 14.65 -2.27
CA PHE A 80 8.49 13.19 -2.38
C PHE A 80 7.22 12.61 -3.01
N PHE A 81 6.05 12.98 -2.49
CA PHE A 81 4.75 12.49 -2.96
C PHE A 81 4.55 12.80 -4.45
N ARG A 82 4.79 14.05 -4.89
CA ARG A 82 4.73 14.42 -6.32
C ARG A 82 5.72 13.65 -7.18
N LEU A 83 6.89 13.32 -6.63
CA LEU A 83 7.89 12.53 -7.33
C LEU A 83 7.39 11.10 -7.54
N GLN A 84 6.72 10.51 -6.54
CA GLN A 84 6.12 9.18 -6.64
C GLN A 84 4.94 9.09 -7.62
N ASP A 85 4.25 10.19 -7.91
CA ASP A 85 3.24 10.27 -8.98
C ASP A 85 3.84 10.10 -10.39
N SER A 86 5.14 10.39 -10.56
CA SER A 86 5.83 10.19 -11.84
C SER A 86 6.24 8.73 -12.02
N PHE A 87 5.98 8.17 -13.22
CA PHE A 87 6.35 6.80 -13.56
C PHE A 87 7.86 6.55 -13.49
N GLU A 88 8.68 7.57 -13.79
CA GLU A 88 10.15 7.48 -13.80
C GLU A 88 10.70 7.33 -12.38
N TRP A 89 9.99 7.88 -11.39
CA TRP A 89 10.49 8.04 -10.03
C TRP A 89 9.70 7.27 -8.98
N ASN A 90 8.69 6.52 -9.41
CA ASN A 90 7.88 5.69 -8.55
C ASN A 90 8.71 4.51 -8.02
N ILE A 91 9.03 4.54 -6.73
CA ILE A 91 9.91 3.57 -6.08
C ILE A 91 9.25 2.18 -6.02
N ILE A 92 7.92 2.11 -5.86
CA ILE A 92 7.20 0.81 -5.84
C ILE A 92 7.42 0.07 -7.17
N SER A 93 7.35 0.78 -8.31
CA SER A 93 7.61 0.16 -9.61
C SER A 93 9.03 -0.42 -9.71
N ARG A 94 10.04 0.28 -9.15
CA ARG A 94 11.42 -0.19 -9.11
C ARG A 94 11.58 -1.38 -8.17
N LEU A 95 10.91 -1.37 -7.01
CA LEU A 95 10.95 -2.49 -6.06
C LEU A 95 10.27 -3.75 -6.61
N ILE A 96 9.21 -3.62 -7.42
CA ILE A 96 8.62 -4.75 -8.15
C ILE A 96 9.67 -5.39 -9.08
N ASP A 97 10.38 -4.58 -9.87
CA ASP A 97 11.45 -5.07 -10.75
C ASP A 97 12.59 -5.74 -9.95
N THR A 98 13.00 -5.13 -8.83
CA THR A 98 14.03 -5.70 -7.94
C THR A 98 13.59 -7.04 -7.35
N LEU A 99 12.35 -7.16 -6.87
CA LEU A 99 11.83 -8.41 -6.31
C LEU A 99 11.75 -9.52 -7.34
N ASN A 100 11.28 -9.24 -8.57
CA ASN A 100 11.31 -10.21 -9.67
C ASN A 100 12.74 -10.72 -9.94
N ASN A 101 13.71 -9.82 -9.94
CA ASN A 101 15.11 -10.16 -10.16
C ASN A 101 15.71 -10.98 -9.01
N LEU A 102 15.31 -10.72 -7.77
CA LEU A 102 15.77 -11.48 -6.60
C LEU A 102 15.15 -12.88 -6.56
N LEU A 103 13.85 -13.02 -6.84
CA LEU A 103 13.17 -14.31 -6.93
C LEU A 103 13.74 -15.21 -8.02
N SER A 104 14.09 -14.63 -9.18
CA SER A 104 14.67 -15.38 -10.30
C SER A 104 16.03 -16.01 -9.99
N ARG A 105 16.71 -15.61 -8.91
CA ARG A 105 18.03 -16.13 -8.51
C ARG A 105 17.95 -17.35 -7.58
N GLY A 106 16.77 -17.68 -7.08
CA GLY A 106 16.56 -18.78 -6.14
C GLY A 106 16.99 -18.45 -4.69
N ALA A 107 16.80 -19.44 -3.82
CA ALA A 107 16.95 -19.32 -2.37
C ALA A 107 18.44 -19.38 -1.93
N GLU A 108 19.16 -18.28 -2.13
CA GLU A 108 20.39 -18.00 -1.40
C GLU A 108 20.02 -17.16 -0.17
N GLY A 109 20.42 -17.54 1.04
CA GLY A 109 19.96 -16.87 2.27
C GLY A 109 20.21 -15.35 2.32
N GLU A 110 21.18 -14.84 1.54
CA GLU A 110 21.38 -13.39 1.37
C GLU A 110 20.27 -12.74 0.53
N ASN A 111 19.76 -13.42 -0.49
CA ASN A 111 18.62 -12.96 -1.30
C ASN A 111 17.35 -12.88 -0.47
N ASP A 112 17.12 -13.85 0.42
CA ASP A 112 15.96 -13.84 1.33
C ASP A 112 15.91 -12.57 2.18
N MET A 113 17.05 -12.17 2.75
CA MET A 113 17.16 -10.95 3.55
C MET A 113 16.90 -9.68 2.73
N LEU A 114 17.33 -9.66 1.46
CA LEU A 114 17.05 -8.56 0.53
C LEU A 114 15.58 -8.50 0.15
N ILE A 115 14.94 -9.65 -0.09
CA ILE A 115 13.51 -9.74 -0.39
C ILE A 115 12.69 -9.22 0.79
N VAL A 116 12.98 -9.68 2.01
CA VAL A 116 12.29 -9.20 3.22
C VAL A 116 12.45 -7.68 3.36
N SER A 117 13.67 -7.15 3.23
CA SER A 117 13.93 -5.71 3.31
C SER A 117 13.18 -4.91 2.23
N ALA A 118 13.11 -5.42 1.01
CA ALA A 118 12.38 -4.80 -0.09
C ALA A 118 10.86 -4.81 0.15
N LEU A 119 10.31 -5.88 0.74
CA LEU A 119 8.89 -5.98 1.08
C LEU A 119 8.50 -5.04 2.23
N GLU A 120 9.32 -4.93 3.28
CA GLU A 120 9.08 -3.99 4.38
C GLU A 120 9.08 -2.53 3.88
N LEU A 121 10.05 -2.20 3.01
CA LEU A 121 10.13 -0.89 2.38
C LEU A 121 8.94 -0.64 1.44
N MET A 122 8.53 -1.63 0.66
CA MET A 122 7.35 -1.58 -0.21
C MET A 122 6.08 -1.34 0.61
N GLN A 123 5.90 -2.03 1.73
CA GLN A 123 4.76 -1.84 2.63
C GLN A 123 4.69 -0.39 3.11
N GLY A 124 5.79 0.14 3.65
CA GLY A 124 5.85 1.52 4.14
C GLY A 124 5.56 2.55 3.05
N LEU A 125 6.13 2.36 1.86
CA LEU A 125 5.91 3.23 0.71
C LEU A 125 4.46 3.22 0.21
N LEU A 126 3.77 2.07 0.25
CA LEU A 126 2.34 2.00 -0.11
C LEU A 126 1.43 2.72 0.90
N LEU A 127 1.86 2.80 2.16
CA LEU A 127 1.18 3.61 3.18
C LEU A 127 1.44 5.11 2.99
N LEU A 128 2.68 5.49 2.64
CA LEU A 128 3.05 6.90 2.40
C LEU A 128 2.50 7.44 1.08
N HIS A 129 2.38 6.59 0.06
CA HIS A 129 1.89 6.96 -1.27
C HIS A 129 0.80 5.97 -1.74
N PRO A 130 -0.45 6.10 -1.21
CA PRO A 130 -1.58 5.26 -1.61
C PRO A 130 -1.83 5.15 -3.11
N PRO A 131 -1.61 6.19 -3.96
CA PRO A 131 -1.80 6.06 -5.40
C PRO A 131 -0.94 4.96 -6.05
N SER A 132 0.22 4.60 -5.46
CA SER A 132 1.05 3.50 -5.96
C SER A 132 0.36 2.13 -5.90
N LYS A 133 -0.68 1.96 -5.08
CA LYS A 133 -1.46 0.71 -5.00
C LYS A 133 -2.07 0.33 -6.36
N ILE A 134 -2.29 1.28 -7.27
CA ILE A 134 -2.81 1.04 -8.63
C ILE A 134 -1.96 0.04 -9.42
N LEU A 135 -0.68 -0.11 -9.08
CA LEU A 135 0.23 -1.04 -9.75
C LEU A 135 -0.22 -2.50 -9.58
N PHE A 136 -0.87 -2.83 -8.46
CA PHE A 136 -1.35 -4.17 -8.12
C PHE A 136 -2.72 -4.52 -8.72
N MET A 137 -3.37 -3.60 -9.43
CA MET A 137 -4.52 -3.93 -10.27
C MET A 137 -4.13 -4.84 -11.44
N ARG A 138 -2.84 -4.83 -11.81
CA ARG A 138 -2.28 -5.58 -12.94
C ARG A 138 -1.81 -6.95 -12.47
N ASP A 139 -2.12 -7.96 -13.28
CA ASP A 139 -1.84 -9.35 -12.96
C ASP A 139 -0.36 -9.64 -12.64
N PRO A 140 0.64 -9.12 -13.39
CA PRO A 140 2.04 -9.41 -13.09
C PRO A 140 2.49 -8.93 -11.70
N SER A 141 2.00 -7.76 -11.27
CA SER A 141 2.37 -7.19 -9.98
C SER A 141 1.66 -7.90 -8.82
N MET A 142 0.42 -8.36 -9.02
CA MET A 142 -0.28 -9.16 -8.02
C MET A 142 0.29 -10.58 -7.93
N ASN A 143 0.56 -11.22 -9.07
CA ASN A 143 1.20 -12.55 -9.11
C ASN A 143 2.54 -12.55 -8.38
N LEU A 144 3.37 -11.50 -8.53
CA LEU A 144 4.59 -11.37 -7.74
C LEU A 144 4.34 -11.54 -6.22
N LEU A 145 3.28 -10.91 -5.68
CA LEU A 145 2.94 -11.08 -4.26
C LEU A 145 2.46 -12.50 -3.93
N LEU A 146 1.75 -13.15 -4.86
CA LEU A 146 1.29 -14.53 -4.69
C LEU A 146 2.45 -15.54 -4.77
N ASP A 147 3.40 -15.32 -5.68
CA ASP A 147 4.61 -16.13 -5.85
C ASP A 147 5.46 -16.08 -4.57
N LEU A 148 5.56 -14.92 -3.91
CA LEU A 148 6.21 -14.76 -2.63
C LEU A 148 5.54 -15.53 -1.48
N LEU A 149 4.27 -15.93 -1.63
CA LEU A 149 3.54 -16.77 -0.67
C LEU A 149 3.74 -18.27 -0.91
N GLU A 150 4.42 -18.68 -2.00
CA GLU A 150 4.63 -20.09 -2.27
C GLU A 150 5.36 -20.81 -1.12
N PRO A 151 5.03 -22.08 -0.84
CA PRO A 151 5.63 -22.84 0.26
C PRO A 151 7.16 -23.04 0.16
N CYS A 152 7.75 -22.82 -1.01
CA CYS A 152 9.20 -22.90 -1.23
C CYS A 152 9.95 -21.73 -0.56
N ASN A 153 9.30 -20.59 -0.36
CA ASN A 153 9.88 -19.41 0.25
C ASN A 153 9.93 -19.54 1.78
N CYS A 154 10.92 -18.92 2.40
CA CYS A 154 11.05 -18.97 3.84
C CYS A 154 9.90 -18.22 4.55
N PRO A 155 9.54 -18.61 5.80
CA PRO A 155 8.41 -18.01 6.51
C PRO A 155 8.52 -16.49 6.73
N ALA A 156 9.73 -15.92 6.74
CA ALA A 156 9.94 -14.49 6.88
C ALA A 156 9.46 -13.71 5.64
N ILE A 157 9.80 -14.20 4.44
CA ILE A 157 9.32 -13.65 3.17
C ILE A 157 7.80 -13.73 3.11
N GLN A 158 7.22 -14.90 3.39
CA GLN A 158 5.77 -15.10 3.37
C GLN A 158 5.05 -14.15 4.33
N LYS A 159 5.56 -13.96 5.56
CA LYS A 159 5.00 -12.99 6.52
C LYS A 159 5.05 -11.56 5.98
N ALA A 160 6.19 -11.11 5.45
CA ALA A 160 6.33 -9.78 4.89
C ALA A 160 5.42 -9.57 3.67
N ALA A 161 5.31 -10.57 2.80
CA ALA A 161 4.45 -10.55 1.62
C ALA A 161 2.96 -10.45 1.99
N VAL A 162 2.50 -11.18 3.03
CA VAL A 162 1.12 -11.03 3.55
C VAL A 162 0.85 -9.59 3.99
N LEU A 163 1.79 -8.93 4.66
CA LEU A 163 1.62 -7.54 5.11
C LEU A 163 1.55 -6.55 3.94
N VAL A 164 2.41 -6.74 2.92
CA VAL A 164 2.34 -5.96 1.68
C VAL A 164 1.01 -6.21 0.96
N LEU A 165 0.54 -7.44 0.92
CA LEU A 165 -0.74 -7.80 0.32
C LEU A 165 -1.90 -7.09 1.03
N VAL A 166 -2.01 -7.16 2.37
CA VAL A 166 -3.01 -6.39 3.13
C VAL A 166 -2.96 -4.90 2.75
N THR A 167 -1.75 -4.33 2.71
CA THR A 167 -1.55 -2.90 2.41
C THR A 167 -1.94 -2.56 0.96
N ALA A 168 -1.69 -3.45 0.01
CA ALA A 168 -2.09 -3.29 -1.38
C ALA A 168 -3.60 -3.39 -1.57
N LEU A 169 -4.29 -4.21 -0.76
CA LEU A 169 -5.73 -4.46 -0.87
C LEU A 169 -6.59 -3.45 -0.08
N ILE A 170 -6.09 -2.92 1.04
CA ILE A 170 -6.87 -2.02 1.90
C ILE A 170 -7.29 -0.75 1.15
N ASP A 171 -8.57 -0.41 1.29
CA ASP A 171 -9.28 0.67 0.57
C ASP A 171 -9.22 0.57 -0.96
N THR A 172 -8.80 -0.57 -1.51
CA THR A 172 -8.57 -0.72 -2.96
C THR A 172 -9.31 -1.96 -3.49
N PRO A 173 -10.66 -1.94 -3.56
CA PRO A 173 -11.46 -3.11 -3.94
C PRO A 173 -11.06 -3.70 -5.30
N GLN A 174 -10.61 -2.85 -6.24
CA GLN A 174 -10.09 -3.30 -7.55
C GLN A 174 -8.88 -4.22 -7.42
N ASN A 175 -7.96 -3.96 -6.48
CA ASN A 175 -6.84 -4.86 -6.22
C ASN A 175 -7.34 -6.18 -5.62
N THR A 176 -8.36 -6.13 -4.75
CA THR A 176 -8.99 -7.34 -4.19
C THR A 176 -9.61 -8.18 -5.30
N ARG A 177 -10.26 -7.57 -6.29
CA ARG A 177 -10.80 -8.28 -7.47
C ARG A 177 -9.69 -8.98 -8.27
N THR A 178 -8.55 -8.30 -8.50
CA THR A 178 -7.39 -8.91 -9.18
C THR A 178 -6.80 -10.07 -8.38
N PHE A 179 -6.64 -9.90 -7.06
CA PHE A 179 -6.18 -10.95 -6.15
C PHE A 179 -7.08 -12.20 -6.21
N GLU A 180 -8.39 -12.02 -6.17
CA GLU A 180 -9.33 -13.15 -6.25
C GLU A 180 -9.33 -13.84 -7.61
N ARG A 181 -9.25 -13.06 -8.71
CA ARG A 181 -9.18 -13.60 -10.08
C ARG A 181 -7.95 -14.47 -10.28
N LEU A 182 -6.85 -14.16 -9.60
CA LEU A 182 -5.57 -14.88 -9.68
C LEU A 182 -5.46 -15.99 -8.62
N ASP A 183 -6.61 -16.53 -8.18
CA ASP A 183 -6.68 -17.62 -7.20
C ASP A 183 -5.98 -17.30 -5.86
N GLY A 184 -5.86 -16.01 -5.51
CA GLY A 184 -5.19 -15.59 -4.28
C GLY A 184 -5.81 -16.17 -3.01
N LEU A 185 -7.14 -16.36 -2.99
CA LEU A 185 -7.83 -17.05 -1.88
C LEU A 185 -7.42 -18.51 -1.77
N LEU A 186 -7.25 -19.21 -2.89
CA LEU A 186 -6.76 -20.59 -2.89
C LEU A 186 -5.33 -20.64 -2.36
N THR A 187 -4.45 -19.73 -2.81
CA THR A 187 -3.05 -19.63 -2.35
C THR A 187 -2.97 -19.43 -0.84
N VAL A 188 -3.66 -18.40 -0.31
CA VAL A 188 -3.68 -18.08 1.12
C VAL A 188 -4.26 -19.21 1.96
N THR A 189 -5.41 -19.77 1.56
CA THR A 189 -6.05 -20.85 2.33
C THR A 189 -5.26 -22.15 2.27
N SER A 190 -4.60 -22.46 1.14
CA SER A 190 -3.73 -23.64 1.01
C SER A 190 -2.50 -23.51 1.92
N LEU A 191 -1.87 -22.34 1.94
CA LEU A 191 -0.78 -22.04 2.86
C LEU A 191 -1.25 -22.12 4.33
N PHE A 192 -2.44 -21.61 4.66
CA PHE A 192 -3.01 -21.69 6.01
C PHE A 192 -3.28 -23.15 6.45
N LYS A 193 -3.85 -23.97 5.55
CA LYS A 193 -4.18 -25.38 5.81
C LYS A 193 -2.94 -26.28 5.91
N SER A 194 -1.84 -25.90 5.26
CA SER A 194 -0.61 -26.69 5.27
C SER A 194 -0.10 -26.93 6.70
N ARG A 195 0.33 -28.17 6.95
CA ARG A 195 0.94 -28.57 8.23
C ARG A 195 2.38 -28.05 8.37
N ALA A 196 3.05 -27.75 7.26
CA ALA A 196 4.41 -27.20 7.24
C ALA A 196 4.45 -25.71 7.63
N THR A 197 3.30 -25.01 7.57
CA THR A 197 3.21 -23.59 7.87
C THR A 197 3.40 -23.31 9.36
N SER A 198 4.37 -22.45 9.68
CA SER A 198 4.67 -22.04 11.05
C SER A 198 3.47 -21.41 11.76
N ARG A 199 3.38 -21.58 13.09
CA ARG A 199 2.29 -21.03 13.91
C ARG A 199 2.13 -19.52 13.72
N ASP A 200 3.23 -18.79 13.75
CA ASP A 200 3.21 -17.33 13.60
C ASP A 200 2.66 -16.89 12.23
N LEU A 201 3.03 -17.60 11.16
CA LEU A 201 2.51 -17.31 9.84
C LEU A 201 1.01 -17.64 9.75
N LYS A 202 0.55 -18.72 10.41
CA LYS A 202 -0.90 -19.00 10.51
C LYS A 202 -1.67 -17.89 11.19
N VAL A 203 -1.10 -17.24 12.21
CA VAL A 203 -1.71 -16.05 12.83
C VAL A 203 -1.84 -14.92 11.81
N LYS A 204 -0.78 -14.63 11.03
CA LYS A 204 -0.83 -13.59 9.99
C LYS A 204 -1.80 -13.89 8.86
N LEU A 205 -1.90 -15.16 8.43
CA LEU A 205 -2.89 -15.59 7.46
C LEU A 205 -4.31 -15.48 8.01
N MET A 206 -4.52 -15.78 9.31
CA MET A 206 -5.82 -15.58 9.96
C MET A 206 -6.21 -14.10 10.00
N GLU A 207 -5.28 -13.21 10.41
CA GLU A 207 -5.48 -11.76 10.37
C GLU A 207 -5.85 -11.29 8.96
N PHE A 208 -5.18 -11.82 7.93
CA PHE A 208 -5.53 -11.54 6.53
C PHE A 208 -6.94 -12.00 6.17
N LEU A 209 -7.37 -13.20 6.59
CA LEU A 209 -8.71 -13.70 6.31
C LEU A 209 -9.79 -12.86 7.01
N TYR A 210 -9.55 -12.41 8.25
CA TYR A 210 -10.43 -11.47 8.93
C TYR A 210 -10.51 -10.14 8.19
N PHE A 211 -9.37 -9.58 7.78
CA PHE A 211 -9.30 -8.38 6.94
C PHE A 211 -10.10 -8.55 5.64
N TYR A 212 -9.90 -9.65 4.91
CA TYR A 212 -10.61 -9.93 3.66
C TYR A 212 -12.13 -9.95 3.85
N LEU A 213 -12.60 -10.48 4.98
CA LEU A 213 -14.02 -10.55 5.30
C LEU A 213 -14.63 -9.24 5.84
N MET A 214 -13.83 -8.21 6.13
CA MET A 214 -14.37 -6.90 6.55
C MET A 214 -15.08 -6.19 5.39
N PRO A 215 -16.12 -5.38 5.63
CA PRO A 215 -16.75 -4.59 4.58
C PRO A 215 -15.75 -3.77 3.78
N GLU A 216 -15.92 -3.71 2.46
CA GLU A 216 -15.02 -2.91 1.60
C GLU A 216 -15.43 -1.43 1.63
N THR A 217 -14.48 -0.54 1.94
CA THR A 217 -14.59 0.90 1.75
C THR A 217 -13.94 1.27 0.42
N ALA A 218 -14.68 1.94 -0.47
CA ALA A 218 -14.08 2.46 -1.69
C ALA A 218 -13.07 3.57 -1.34
N SER A 219 -11.86 3.52 -1.91
CA SER A 219 -10.96 4.68 -1.87
C SER A 219 -11.70 5.91 -2.41
N ILE A 220 -11.69 6.99 -1.64
CA ILE A 220 -12.08 8.33 -2.08
C ILE A 220 -11.40 8.58 -3.44
N PRO A 221 -12.17 8.85 -4.52
CA PRO A 221 -11.59 9.26 -5.78
C PRO A 221 -10.72 10.49 -5.53
N ARG A 222 -9.52 10.53 -6.14
CA ARG A 222 -8.70 11.72 -6.37
C ARG A 222 -9.53 12.98 -6.16
N ALA A 223 -9.14 13.78 -5.15
CA ALA A 223 -9.61 15.14 -4.91
C ALA A 223 -10.46 15.64 -6.08
N GLU A 224 -11.78 15.64 -5.88
CA GLU A 224 -12.63 16.50 -6.69
C GLU A 224 -11.89 17.83 -6.77
N LEU A 225 -11.65 18.28 -8.00
CA LEU A 225 -11.20 19.63 -8.22
C LEU A 225 -12.08 20.50 -7.34
N ARG A 226 -11.45 21.03 -6.27
CA ARG A 226 -12.01 21.99 -5.34
C ARG A 226 -13.11 22.75 -6.04
N GLU A 227 -14.32 22.62 -5.47
CA GLU A 227 -15.39 23.58 -5.62
C GLU A 227 -14.79 24.95 -5.89
N ARG A 228 -14.85 25.38 -7.15
CA ARG A 228 -14.47 26.75 -7.49
C ARG A 228 -15.52 27.61 -6.79
N PRO A 229 -15.13 28.51 -5.88
CA PRO A 229 -16.07 29.45 -5.32
C PRO A 229 -16.61 30.32 -6.46
N SER A 230 -17.91 30.51 -6.42
CA SER A 230 -18.75 31.24 -7.35
C SER A 230 -18.11 32.56 -7.79
N VAL A 231 -17.70 32.65 -9.05
CA VAL A 231 -17.48 33.95 -9.69
C VAL A 231 -18.85 34.51 -10.11
N PRO A 232 -19.21 35.76 -9.76
CA PRO A 232 -20.53 36.29 -10.03
C PRO A 232 -20.79 36.44 -11.53
N ALA A 233 -21.98 36.00 -11.94
CA ALA A 233 -22.54 36.24 -13.26
C ALA A 233 -22.57 37.74 -13.57
N LEU A 234 -21.87 38.14 -14.62
CA LEU A 234 -22.05 39.44 -15.25
C LEU A 234 -22.14 39.23 -16.76
N LEU A 235 -23.29 39.65 -17.29
CA LEU A 235 -23.67 39.77 -18.70
C LEU A 235 -24.33 38.54 -19.34
N GLN A 236 -25.64 38.47 -19.07
CA GLN A 236 -26.71 38.24 -20.05
C GLN A 236 -26.30 38.29 -21.53
N ARG A 237 -26.71 37.27 -22.30
CA ARG A 237 -27.65 37.47 -23.42
C ARG A 237 -28.28 36.16 -23.88
N SER A 238 -29.59 36.25 -24.10
CA SER A 238 -30.58 35.19 -24.29
C SER A 238 -30.47 34.40 -25.61
N PRO A 239 -31.13 33.23 -25.70
CA PRO A 239 -30.96 32.24 -26.77
C PRO A 239 -31.97 32.45 -27.91
N SER A 240 -31.58 32.17 -29.14
CA SER A 240 -32.51 31.72 -30.19
C SER A 240 -31.78 31.36 -31.49
N LYS A 241 -32.23 30.25 -32.09
CA LYS A 241 -31.94 29.74 -33.45
C LYS A 241 -30.67 28.89 -33.64
N LEU A 242 -30.76 27.61 -33.30
CA LEU A 242 -30.38 26.54 -34.25
C LEU A 242 -30.97 25.16 -33.87
N ALA A 243 -32.28 25.08 -33.66
CA ALA A 243 -33.00 23.81 -33.64
C ALA A 243 -33.45 23.46 -35.06
N LYS A 244 -32.53 23.03 -35.95
CA LYS A 244 -32.86 22.26 -37.17
C LYS A 244 -31.60 21.77 -37.90
N ALA A 245 -30.99 20.71 -37.39
CA ALA A 245 -30.09 19.83 -38.16
C ALA A 245 -30.01 18.43 -37.52
N PHE A 246 -31.17 17.80 -37.33
CA PHE A 246 -31.30 16.34 -37.36
C PHE A 246 -31.64 16.02 -38.83
N SER A 247 -30.91 15.20 -39.56
CA SER A 247 -30.75 13.76 -39.31
C SER A 247 -29.43 13.26 -39.90
N GLY A 248 -28.65 12.58 -39.08
CA GLY A 248 -27.45 11.85 -39.49
C GLY A 248 -27.27 10.69 -38.54
N ASP A 249 -27.72 9.53 -39.00
CA ASP A 249 -27.54 8.21 -38.42
C ASP A 249 -26.05 7.95 -38.11
N GLY A 250 -25.78 7.31 -36.98
CA GLY A 250 -24.43 7.07 -36.49
C GLY A 250 -24.38 7.12 -34.96
N THR A 251 -24.62 5.98 -34.33
CA THR A 251 -24.30 5.73 -32.92
C THR A 251 -22.78 5.62 -32.74
N PRO A 252 -22.16 6.43 -31.86
CA PRO A 252 -21.00 5.98 -31.13
C PRO A 252 -21.40 5.74 -29.67
N GLU A 253 -21.18 4.52 -29.21
CA GLU A 253 -21.20 4.16 -27.80
C GLU A 253 -20.37 5.17 -26.99
N ARG A 254 -21.05 6.08 -26.29
CA ARG A 254 -20.47 6.73 -25.11
C ARG A 254 -20.37 5.67 -24.02
N ARG A 255 -19.25 4.95 -23.97
CA ARG A 255 -18.87 4.16 -22.81
C ARG A 255 -18.79 5.09 -21.61
N SER A 256 -19.84 5.05 -20.79
CA SER A 256 -19.85 5.55 -19.42
C SER A 256 -18.67 4.91 -18.67
N ARG A 257 -17.58 5.65 -18.49
CA ARG A 257 -16.45 5.28 -17.63
C ARG A 257 -16.73 5.52 -16.13
N ALA A 258 -17.95 5.90 -15.77
CA ALA A 258 -18.33 6.24 -14.40
C ALA A 258 -18.83 5.03 -13.58
N ASP A 259 -19.09 3.88 -14.22
CA ASP A 259 -19.72 2.72 -13.55
C ASP A 259 -18.71 1.68 -13.02
N SER A 260 -17.43 1.77 -13.40
CA SER A 260 -16.42 0.77 -13.03
C SER A 260 -15.99 0.80 -11.56
N GLY A 261 -16.40 1.83 -10.80
CA GLY A 261 -16.11 1.95 -9.36
C GLY A 261 -17.08 1.13 -8.50
N SER A 262 -18.37 1.11 -8.86
CA SER A 262 -19.39 0.36 -8.11
C SER A 262 -19.32 -1.15 -8.38
N ALA A 263 -18.91 -1.55 -9.60
CA ALA A 263 -18.79 -2.95 -9.98
C ALA A 263 -17.66 -3.72 -9.25
N ALA A 264 -16.74 -3.01 -8.58
CA ALA A 264 -15.61 -3.62 -7.89
C ALA A 264 -15.88 -3.96 -6.42
N ILE A 265 -16.92 -3.38 -5.81
CA ILE A 265 -17.21 -3.51 -4.38
C ILE A 265 -18.07 -4.75 -4.16
N LEU A 266 -17.60 -5.71 -3.37
CA LEU A 266 -18.40 -6.87 -2.96
C LEU A 266 -18.90 -6.72 -1.52
N SER A 267 -20.12 -7.22 -1.30
CA SER A 267 -20.68 -7.40 0.04
C SER A 267 -19.88 -8.42 0.83
N THR A 268 -20.06 -8.39 2.16
CA THR A 268 -19.41 -9.35 3.05
C THR A 268 -19.88 -10.77 2.77
N GLU A 269 -21.16 -10.95 2.42
CA GLU A 269 -21.79 -12.22 2.07
C GLU A 269 -21.21 -12.82 0.79
N GLU A 270 -20.98 -12.00 -0.25
CA GLU A 270 -20.35 -12.47 -1.49
C GLU A 270 -18.91 -12.93 -1.25
N LYS A 271 -18.14 -12.18 -0.45
CA LYS A 271 -16.79 -12.57 -0.06
C LYS A 271 -16.76 -13.84 0.79
N GLN A 272 -17.72 -14.03 1.68
CA GLN A 272 -17.89 -15.29 2.40
C GLN A 272 -18.14 -16.45 1.43
N ALA A 273 -19.00 -16.27 0.42
CA ALA A 273 -19.28 -17.30 -0.57
C ALA A 273 -18.03 -17.66 -1.40
N LEU A 274 -17.20 -16.68 -1.75
CA LEU A 274 -15.92 -16.91 -2.43
C LEU A 274 -14.93 -17.67 -1.53
N LEU A 275 -14.76 -17.24 -0.28
CA LEU A 275 -13.86 -17.92 0.66
C LEU A 275 -14.33 -19.34 0.99
N ALA A 276 -15.65 -19.57 1.06
CA ALA A 276 -16.25 -20.88 1.35
C ALA A 276 -15.93 -21.94 0.29
N ARG A 277 -15.54 -21.54 -0.93
CA ARG A 277 -15.05 -22.46 -1.97
C ARG A 277 -13.73 -23.13 -1.58
N HIS A 278 -12.95 -22.51 -0.70
CA HIS A 278 -11.60 -22.94 -0.34
C HIS A 278 -11.42 -23.33 1.13
N LEU A 279 -12.35 -22.90 2.01
CA LEU A 279 -12.33 -23.16 3.44
C LEU A 279 -13.74 -23.57 3.93
N SER A 280 -13.86 -24.68 4.67
CA SER A 280 -15.15 -25.20 5.14
C SER A 280 -15.73 -24.46 6.34
N ASN A 281 -14.88 -23.87 7.18
CA ASN A 281 -15.26 -23.30 8.49
C ASN A 281 -15.41 -21.77 8.46
N VAL A 282 -15.81 -21.19 7.31
CA VAL A 282 -15.96 -19.74 7.15
C VAL A 282 -17.00 -19.16 8.11
N GLY A 283 -18.05 -19.92 8.42
CA GLY A 283 -19.09 -19.47 9.35
C GLY A 283 -18.58 -19.19 10.77
N ASP A 284 -17.58 -19.95 11.24
CA ASP A 284 -16.96 -19.72 12.55
C ASP A 284 -16.10 -18.46 12.51
N LEU A 285 -15.30 -18.24 11.45
CA LEU A 285 -14.54 -17.01 11.26
C LEU A 285 -15.44 -15.77 11.28
N VAL A 286 -16.59 -15.83 10.61
CA VAL A 286 -17.55 -14.71 10.56
C VAL A 286 -18.17 -14.45 11.94
N ARG A 287 -18.49 -15.52 12.69
CA ARG A 287 -19.00 -15.42 14.06
C ARG A 287 -17.96 -14.80 15.00
N ASP A 288 -16.72 -15.23 14.88
CA ASP A 288 -15.60 -14.68 15.65
C ASP A 288 -15.38 -13.20 15.32
N LEU A 289 -15.44 -12.82 14.04
CA LEU A 289 -15.30 -11.43 13.61
C LEU A 289 -16.39 -10.53 14.23
N ARG A 290 -17.65 -10.99 14.23
CA ARG A 290 -18.79 -10.27 14.82
C ARG A 290 -18.74 -10.17 16.34
N SER A 291 -18.16 -11.16 17.01
CA SER A 291 -18.08 -11.20 18.47
C SER A 291 -16.84 -10.50 19.05
N CYS A 292 -15.72 -10.49 18.32
CA CYS A 292 -14.46 -9.98 18.81
C CYS A 292 -14.16 -8.52 18.43
N THR A 293 -14.87 -7.92 17.47
CA THR A 293 -14.55 -6.57 16.92
C THR A 293 -13.03 -6.32 16.83
N PRO A 294 -12.27 -7.15 16.09
CA PRO A 294 -10.83 -7.28 16.28
C PRO A 294 -10.01 -6.01 15.99
N PHE A 295 -10.60 -4.98 15.36
CA PHE A 295 -9.97 -3.67 15.13
C PHE A 295 -10.74 -2.48 15.75
N GLY A 296 -11.68 -2.72 16.67
CA GLY A 296 -12.33 -1.64 17.45
C GLY A 296 -13.18 -0.64 16.66
N VAL A 297 -13.55 -0.94 15.41
CA VAL A 297 -14.49 -0.10 14.64
C VAL A 297 -15.91 -0.46 15.06
N ILE A 298 -16.49 0.39 15.91
CA ILE A 298 -17.92 0.42 16.17
C ILE A 298 -18.57 0.94 14.88
N CYS A 299 -19.40 0.11 14.23
CA CYS A 299 -20.24 0.54 13.12
C CYS A 299 -21.24 1.61 13.57
#